data_AF-A0A2T1G993-F1
#
_entry.id   AF-A0A2T1G993-F1
#
_cell.length_a   1.000
_cell.length_b   1.000
_cell.length_c   1.000
_cell.angle_alpha   90.00
_cell.angle_beta   90.00
_cell.angle_gamma   90.00
#
_symmetry.space_group_name_H-M   'P 1'
#
loop_
_entity.id
_entity.type
_entity.pdbx_description
1 polymer ?
#
loop_
_entity_poly.entity_id
_entity_poly.type
_entity_poly.pdbx_seq_one_letter_code
_entity_poly.pdbx_strand_id
1 'polypeptide(L)'
;MNPVDIEKLCSEHTKFHLEIENTLRQTYYKGIDEQLFETEEIKNDIKDHVFRRYERTLIYYIPWITKVLNFSDREVIEIGCGTGSSTAAFSHFTKHIYAYEVSESSVLAARARMQIMGINNVSIIQSAPDDLLETLKSHHSSGVSVILLFAVLEHMTIQERLKTLKEAWDLLLPGGTLIVAETPNRLTYFDYHTSQLPFFHFLPLELAVKYYENSSRNQFKLAIRKQLDSGTVADAKNALIRWGNAVSYHEFEIVLGSNLKDLLVADGDSEEMRNLYPLSTEEKLLQQYFIEAKINQPLAFTNQILNLIFQKKPQCND
;
A
#
# COMPACT_ATOMS: atom_id res chain seq x y z
N MET A 1 9.12 -18.66 -18.36
CA MET A 1 8.38 -19.11 -17.18
C MET A 1 7.19 -19.93 -17.64
N ASN A 2 6.95 -21.12 -17.08
CA ASN A 2 5.62 -21.72 -17.21
C ASN A 2 4.62 -20.69 -16.66
N PRO A 3 3.49 -20.43 -17.34
CA PRO A 3 2.48 -19.55 -16.79
C PRO A 3 2.06 -20.15 -15.44
N VAL A 4 2.40 -19.48 -14.36
CA VAL A 4 1.93 -19.86 -13.03
C VAL A 4 0.41 -19.77 -13.09
N ASP A 5 -0.23 -20.89 -12.78
CA ASP A 5 -1.68 -21.00 -12.83
C ASP A 5 -2.28 -20.24 -11.64
N ILE A 6 -2.73 -19.01 -11.89
CA ILE A 6 -3.34 -18.12 -10.89
C ILE A 6 -4.58 -18.78 -10.28
N GLU A 7 -5.40 -19.47 -11.07
CA GLU A 7 -6.59 -20.17 -10.57
C GLU A 7 -6.21 -21.27 -9.60
N LYS A 8 -5.17 -22.03 -9.93
CA LYS A 8 -4.61 -23.05 -9.04
C LYS A 8 -4.09 -22.43 -7.73
N LEU A 9 -3.34 -21.32 -7.79
CA LEU A 9 -2.84 -20.66 -6.58
C LEU A 9 -3.98 -20.18 -5.68
N CYS A 10 -5.01 -19.53 -6.25
CA CYS A 10 -6.19 -19.12 -5.49
C CYS A 10 -6.91 -20.33 -4.87
N SER A 11 -7.07 -21.42 -5.63
CA SER A 11 -7.67 -22.66 -5.14
C SER A 11 -6.87 -23.29 -3.99
N GLU A 12 -5.54 -23.39 -4.13
CA GLU A 12 -4.67 -23.92 -3.09
C GLU A 12 -4.66 -23.06 -1.83
N HIS A 13 -4.73 -21.74 -1.98
CA HIS A 13 -4.74 -20.79 -0.87
C HIS A 13 -5.94 -20.99 0.07
N THR A 14 -7.10 -21.45 -0.44
CA THR A 14 -8.30 -21.72 0.38
C THR A 14 -8.05 -22.68 1.54
N LYS A 15 -7.09 -23.61 1.39
CA LYS A 15 -6.73 -24.59 2.41
C LYS A 15 -6.14 -23.94 3.67
N PHE A 16 -5.57 -22.74 3.54
CA PHE A 16 -4.90 -22.02 4.63
C PHE A 16 -5.79 -20.98 5.30
N HIS A 17 -6.97 -20.66 4.76
CA HIS A 17 -7.80 -19.52 5.22
C HIS A 17 -8.12 -19.58 6.72
N LEU A 18 -8.55 -20.75 7.22
CA LEU A 18 -8.92 -20.92 8.62
C LEU A 18 -7.70 -20.75 9.56
N GLU A 19 -6.56 -21.32 9.20
CA GLU A 19 -5.34 -21.25 10.02
C GLU A 19 -4.74 -19.83 10.03
N ILE A 20 -4.77 -19.14 8.88
CA ILE A 20 -4.39 -17.74 8.75
C ILE A 20 -5.33 -16.85 9.59
N GLU A 21 -6.64 -17.06 9.54
CA GLU A 21 -7.60 -16.29 10.35
C GLU A 21 -7.32 -16.45 11.85
N ASN A 22 -7.13 -17.69 12.31
CA ASN A 22 -6.82 -17.97 13.72
C ASN A 22 -5.53 -17.28 14.16
N THR A 23 -4.51 -17.30 13.31
CA THR A 23 -3.24 -16.61 13.56
C THR A 23 -3.42 -15.11 13.63
N LEU A 24 -4.18 -14.51 12.71
CA LEU A 24 -4.47 -13.07 12.71
C LEU A 24 -5.20 -12.65 13.99
N ARG A 25 -6.16 -13.44 14.47
CA ARG A 25 -6.86 -13.21 15.75
C ARG A 25 -5.91 -13.17 16.95
N GLN A 26 -4.88 -14.02 16.95
CA GLN A 26 -3.90 -14.11 18.04
C GLN A 26 -2.77 -13.08 17.94
N THR A 27 -2.57 -12.47 16.77
CA THR A 27 -1.45 -11.55 16.48
C THR A 27 -1.97 -10.16 16.15
N TYR A 28 -2.37 -9.92 14.90
CA TYR A 28 -2.77 -8.61 14.37
C TYR A 28 -4.01 -8.02 15.06
N TYR A 29 -5.02 -8.85 15.32
CA TYR A 29 -6.26 -8.44 16.00
C TYR A 29 -6.23 -8.69 17.52
N LYS A 30 -5.05 -8.97 18.08
CA LYS A 30 -4.92 -9.24 19.51
C LYS A 30 -5.38 -8.02 20.32
N GLY A 31 -6.33 -8.24 21.24
CA GLY A 31 -6.86 -7.20 22.11
C GLY A 31 -8.05 -6.43 21.54
N ILE A 32 -8.56 -6.80 20.36
CA ILE A 32 -9.90 -6.38 19.93
C ILE A 32 -10.95 -7.05 20.82
N ASP A 33 -11.99 -6.29 21.21
CA ASP A 33 -13.13 -6.79 21.97
C ASP A 33 -13.85 -7.90 21.18
N GLU A 34 -14.14 -9.02 21.84
CA GLU A 34 -14.75 -10.19 21.21
C GLU A 34 -16.07 -9.84 20.50
N GLN A 35 -16.84 -8.89 21.04
CA GLN A 35 -18.10 -8.46 20.44
C GLN A 35 -17.90 -7.76 19.08
N LEU A 36 -16.73 -7.16 18.84
CA LEU A 36 -16.44 -6.47 17.59
C LEU A 36 -16.21 -7.46 16.44
N PHE A 37 -15.77 -8.69 16.71
CA PHE A 37 -15.61 -9.72 15.66
C PHE A 37 -16.92 -10.12 14.98
N GLU A 38 -18.06 -9.85 15.63
CA GLU A 38 -19.37 -10.10 15.02
C GLU A 38 -19.84 -8.98 14.08
N THR A 39 -19.17 -7.84 14.09
CA THR A 39 -19.52 -6.71 13.22
C THR A 39 -19.10 -6.96 11.78
N GLU A 40 -19.89 -6.47 10.82
CA GLU A 40 -19.56 -6.57 9.39
C GLU A 40 -18.26 -5.82 9.03
N GLU A 41 -17.90 -4.77 9.77
CA GLU A 41 -16.63 -4.04 9.57
C GLU A 41 -15.42 -4.97 9.82
N ILE A 42 -15.37 -5.62 10.99
CA ILE A 42 -14.28 -6.54 11.33
C ILE A 42 -14.32 -7.81 10.48
N LYS A 43 -15.51 -8.37 10.20
CA LYS A 43 -15.64 -9.53 9.31
C LYS A 43 -15.10 -9.25 7.91
N ASN A 44 -15.31 -8.04 7.37
CA ASN A 44 -14.76 -7.66 6.08
C ASN A 44 -13.24 -7.42 6.13
N ASP A 45 -12.75 -6.75 7.17
CA ASP A 45 -11.31 -6.53 7.35
C ASP A 45 -10.55 -7.85 7.49
N ILE A 46 -11.10 -8.82 8.25
CA ILE A 46 -10.54 -10.18 8.33
C ILE A 46 -10.49 -10.83 6.94
N LYS A 47 -11.55 -10.76 6.14
CA LYS A 47 -11.54 -11.34 4.78
C LYS A 47 -10.49 -10.66 3.89
N ASP A 48 -10.31 -9.35 4.03
CA ASP A 48 -9.31 -8.58 3.28
C ASP A 48 -7.90 -9.05 3.63
N HIS A 49 -7.60 -9.22 4.92
CA HIS A 49 -6.32 -9.72 5.39
C HIS A 49 -6.13 -11.21 5.06
N VAL A 50 -7.12 -12.07 5.29
CA VAL A 50 -7.03 -13.52 5.06
C VAL A 50 -6.78 -13.82 3.59
N PHE A 51 -7.64 -13.35 2.68
CA PHE A 51 -7.58 -13.80 1.28
C PHE A 51 -7.80 -12.74 0.20
N ARG A 52 -8.65 -11.72 0.37
CA ARG A 52 -8.99 -10.85 -0.78
C ARG A 52 -7.79 -10.06 -1.29
N ARG A 53 -6.88 -9.60 -0.41
CA ARG A 53 -5.64 -8.92 -0.85
C ARG A 53 -4.69 -9.87 -1.58
N TYR A 54 -4.51 -11.09 -1.09
CA TYR A 54 -3.74 -12.13 -1.77
C TYR A 54 -4.29 -12.42 -3.17
N GLU A 55 -5.60 -12.67 -3.28
CA GLU A 55 -6.27 -12.99 -4.55
C GLU A 55 -6.25 -11.80 -5.52
N ARG A 56 -6.54 -10.58 -5.06
CA ARG A 56 -6.44 -9.38 -5.90
C ARG A 56 -5.02 -9.18 -6.42
N THR A 57 -4.01 -9.44 -5.59
CA THR A 57 -2.61 -9.39 -5.99
C THR A 57 -2.33 -10.35 -7.14
N LEU A 58 -2.74 -11.61 -7.02
CA LEU A 58 -2.56 -12.60 -8.07
C LEU A 58 -3.32 -12.27 -9.36
N ILE A 59 -4.58 -11.85 -9.24
CA ILE A 59 -5.49 -11.71 -10.38
C ILE A 59 -5.22 -10.42 -11.17
N TYR A 60 -4.85 -9.33 -10.50
CA TYR A 60 -4.76 -8.01 -11.13
C TYR A 60 -3.35 -7.44 -11.09
N TYR A 61 -2.69 -7.43 -9.92
CA TYR A 61 -1.40 -6.76 -9.77
C TYR A 61 -0.25 -7.52 -10.42
N ILE A 62 -0.20 -8.85 -10.30
CA ILE A 62 0.83 -9.66 -10.95
C ILE A 62 0.77 -9.52 -12.48
N PRO A 63 -0.39 -9.70 -13.16
CA PRO A 63 -0.48 -9.48 -14.60
C PRO A 63 -0.13 -8.05 -15.01
N TRP A 64 -0.59 -7.05 -14.25
CA TRP A 64 -0.27 -5.64 -14.51
C TRP A 64 1.22 -5.35 -14.46
N ILE A 65 1.91 -5.78 -13.40
CA ILE A 65 3.34 -5.51 -13.23
C ILE A 65 4.16 -6.31 -14.25
N THR A 66 3.78 -7.55 -14.52
CA THR A 66 4.55 -8.42 -15.44
C THR A 66 4.50 -7.99 -16.90
N LYS A 67 3.59 -7.07 -17.28
CA LYS A 67 3.63 -6.39 -18.59
C LYS A 67 4.87 -5.52 -18.79
N VAL A 68 5.45 -4.98 -17.72
CA VAL A 68 6.58 -4.03 -17.78
C VAL A 68 7.82 -4.50 -17.02
N LEU A 69 7.69 -5.51 -16.16
CA LEU A 69 8.76 -6.00 -15.30
C LEU A 69 8.74 -7.53 -15.19
N ASN A 70 9.84 -8.20 -15.55
CA ASN A 70 9.99 -9.62 -15.25
C ASN A 70 10.49 -9.84 -13.81
N PHE A 71 9.70 -10.54 -12.97
CA PHE A 71 10.02 -10.82 -11.57
C PHE A 71 10.90 -12.06 -11.30
N SER A 72 11.00 -13.03 -12.23
CA SER A 72 11.50 -14.39 -11.90
C SER A 72 12.82 -14.44 -11.15
N ASP A 73 13.74 -13.56 -11.53
CA ASP A 73 15.12 -13.56 -11.03
C ASP A 73 15.42 -12.35 -10.15
N ARG A 74 14.36 -11.62 -9.73
CA ARG A 74 14.50 -10.37 -9.00
C ARG A 74 14.30 -10.57 -7.51
N GLU A 75 15.19 -9.91 -6.77
CA GLU A 75 14.99 -9.62 -5.35
C GLU A 75 14.17 -8.34 -5.24
N VAL A 76 13.09 -8.41 -4.47
CA VAL A 76 12.15 -7.31 -4.26
C VAL A 76 12.28 -6.81 -2.84
N ILE A 77 12.39 -5.49 -2.68
CA ILE A 77 12.30 -4.83 -1.38
C ILE A 77 10.87 -4.34 -1.21
N GLU A 78 10.16 -4.85 -0.22
CA GLU A 78 8.83 -4.36 0.14
C GLU A 78 8.93 -3.55 1.43
N ILE A 79 8.41 -2.32 1.42
CA ILE A 79 8.33 -1.47 2.61
C ILE A 79 6.89 -1.42 3.08
N GLY A 80 6.63 -1.91 4.30
CA GLY A 80 5.31 -2.01 4.91
C GLY A 80 4.54 -3.25 4.46
N CYS A 81 5.07 -4.45 4.70
CA CYS A 81 4.42 -5.69 4.26
C CYS A 81 3.12 -6.04 5.02
N GLY A 82 2.82 -5.34 6.12
CA GLY A 82 1.66 -5.59 6.94
C GLY A 82 1.59 -7.04 7.41
N THR A 83 0.43 -7.68 7.27
CA THR A 83 0.24 -9.09 7.65
C THR A 83 0.73 -10.09 6.58
N GLY A 84 1.48 -9.63 5.58
CA GLY A 84 2.11 -10.46 4.54
C GLY A 84 1.16 -11.02 3.48
N SER A 85 -0.06 -10.47 3.33
CA SER A 85 -1.07 -11.03 2.40
C SER A 85 -0.67 -10.85 0.93
N SER A 86 -0.34 -9.62 0.51
CA SER A 86 0.24 -9.33 -0.80
C SER A 86 1.62 -9.95 -0.98
N THR A 87 2.48 -9.88 0.05
CA THR A 87 3.82 -10.49 0.07
C THR A 87 3.79 -11.97 -0.29
N ALA A 88 2.86 -12.73 0.30
CA ALA A 88 2.69 -14.15 -0.01
C ALA A 88 2.34 -14.36 -1.49
N ALA A 89 1.49 -13.52 -2.07
CA ALA A 89 1.15 -13.61 -3.49
C ALA A 89 2.36 -13.30 -4.40
N PHE A 90 3.12 -12.24 -4.10
CA PHE A 90 4.35 -11.90 -4.83
C PHE A 90 5.45 -12.97 -4.71
N SER A 91 5.48 -13.72 -3.61
CA SER A 91 6.50 -14.75 -3.38
C SER A 91 6.52 -15.85 -4.44
N HIS A 92 5.38 -16.10 -5.11
CA HIS A 92 5.27 -17.10 -6.17
C HIS A 92 5.99 -16.72 -7.47
N PHE A 93 6.35 -15.44 -7.63
CA PHE A 93 6.86 -14.88 -8.90
C PHE A 93 8.26 -14.29 -8.78
N THR A 94 8.80 -14.20 -7.56
CA THR A 94 10.05 -13.50 -7.25
C THR A 94 11.11 -14.48 -6.78
N LYS A 95 12.38 -14.10 -6.99
CA LYS A 95 13.51 -14.89 -6.46
C LYS A 95 13.52 -14.85 -4.94
N HIS A 96 13.40 -13.65 -4.37
CA HIS A 96 13.35 -13.43 -2.92
C HIS A 96 12.67 -12.10 -2.62
N ILE A 97 11.98 -12.00 -1.48
CA ILE A 97 11.42 -10.75 -0.98
C ILE A 97 12.04 -10.40 0.37
N TYR A 98 12.59 -9.19 0.49
CA TYR A 98 12.95 -8.58 1.76
C TYR A 98 11.83 -7.62 2.16
N ALA A 99 10.99 -8.07 3.08
CA ALA A 99 9.77 -7.40 3.48
C ALA A 99 9.96 -6.74 4.85
N TYR A 100 9.97 -5.41 4.85
CA TYR A 100 10.18 -4.59 6.04
C TYR A 100 8.84 -4.16 6.64
N GLU A 101 8.72 -4.21 7.97
CA GLU A 101 7.50 -3.81 8.69
C GLU A 101 7.84 -3.23 10.06
N VAL A 102 7.07 -2.20 10.48
CA VAL A 102 7.29 -1.48 11.74
C VAL A 102 6.44 -2.03 12.88
N SER A 103 5.25 -2.56 12.56
CA SER A 103 4.31 -3.12 13.53
C SER A 103 4.70 -4.54 13.93
N GLU A 104 4.98 -4.74 15.22
CA GLU A 104 5.27 -6.07 15.76
C GLU A 104 4.13 -7.07 15.53
N SER A 105 2.87 -6.66 15.72
CA SER A 105 1.72 -7.55 15.52
C SER A 105 1.57 -7.97 14.05
N SER A 106 1.88 -7.07 13.11
CA SER A 106 1.92 -7.33 11.68
C SER A 106 3.07 -8.29 11.32
N VAL A 107 4.27 -8.08 11.88
CA VAL A 107 5.43 -8.96 11.68
C VAL A 107 5.13 -10.39 12.15
N LEU A 108 4.52 -10.55 13.33
CA LEU A 108 4.14 -11.85 13.87
C LEU A 108 3.13 -12.55 12.94
N ALA A 109 2.12 -11.82 12.46
CA ALA A 109 1.14 -12.32 11.51
C ALA A 109 1.78 -12.73 10.17
N ALA A 110 2.65 -11.90 9.61
CA ALA A 110 3.32 -12.14 8.33
C ALA A 110 4.22 -13.38 8.39
N ARG A 111 5.05 -13.50 9.44
CA ARG A 111 5.91 -14.68 9.64
C ARG A 111 5.11 -15.96 9.76
N ALA A 112 4.06 -15.95 10.56
CA ALA A 112 3.19 -17.12 10.73
C ALA A 112 2.48 -17.47 9.43
N ARG A 113 2.00 -16.49 8.65
CA ARG A 113 1.45 -16.73 7.30
C ARG A 113 2.46 -17.42 6.38
N MET A 114 3.69 -16.92 6.29
CA MET A 114 4.72 -17.55 5.45
C MET A 114 4.97 -19.00 5.87
N GLN A 115 5.01 -19.27 7.18
CA GLN A 115 5.15 -20.62 7.72
C GLN A 115 3.97 -21.54 7.35
N ILE A 116 2.73 -21.09 7.57
CA ILE A 116 1.50 -21.83 7.24
C ILE A 116 1.47 -22.22 5.76
N MET A 117 1.87 -21.29 4.89
CA MET A 117 1.87 -21.47 3.44
C MET A 117 3.13 -22.17 2.91
N GLY A 118 4.11 -22.47 3.77
CA GLY A 118 5.38 -23.08 3.36
C GLY A 118 6.26 -22.19 2.46
N ILE A 119 6.12 -20.87 2.56
CA ILE A 119 6.87 -19.88 1.78
C ILE A 119 8.23 -19.65 2.43
N ASN A 120 9.32 -19.91 1.69
CA ASN A 120 10.68 -19.88 2.21
C ASN A 120 11.58 -18.81 1.56
N ASN A 121 11.10 -18.12 0.52
CA ASN A 121 11.83 -17.07 -0.20
C ASN A 121 11.42 -15.64 0.25
N VAL A 122 10.94 -15.50 1.49
CA VAL A 122 10.55 -14.21 2.06
C VAL A 122 11.25 -14.03 3.41
N SER A 123 11.94 -12.90 3.57
CA SER A 123 12.53 -12.46 4.83
C SER A 123 11.71 -11.32 5.42
N ILE A 124 11.02 -11.59 6.54
CA ILE A 124 10.28 -10.56 7.29
C ILE A 124 11.21 -9.87 8.30
N ILE A 125 11.51 -8.61 8.05
CA ILE A 125 12.44 -7.78 8.81
C ILE A 125 11.63 -6.74 9.60
N GLN A 126 11.70 -6.81 10.93
CA GLN A 126 11.12 -5.78 11.78
C GLN A 126 12.13 -4.65 11.94
N SER A 127 11.68 -3.40 11.80
CA SER A 127 12.50 -2.22 12.10
C SER A 127 11.66 -1.18 12.82
N ALA A 128 12.26 -0.42 13.73
CA ALA A 128 11.57 0.73 14.29
C ALA A 128 11.30 1.77 13.17
N PRO A 129 10.23 2.58 13.26
CA PRO A 129 9.92 3.59 12.23
C PRO A 129 11.10 4.50 11.90
N ASP A 130 11.84 4.96 12.91
CA ASP A 130 12.97 5.88 12.74
C ASP A 130 14.21 5.19 12.10
N ASP A 131 14.37 3.88 12.32
CA ASP A 131 15.52 3.09 11.88
C ASP A 131 15.30 2.36 10.55
N LEU A 132 14.04 2.21 10.12
CA LEU A 132 13.62 1.43 8.95
C LEU A 132 14.47 1.74 7.72
N LEU A 133 14.62 3.03 7.44
CA LEU A 133 15.27 3.54 6.25
C LEU A 133 16.81 3.39 6.30
N GLU A 134 17.41 3.58 7.48
CA GLU A 134 18.84 3.33 7.68
C GLU A 134 19.16 1.84 7.57
N THR A 135 18.33 0.99 8.18
CA THR A 135 18.43 -0.47 8.10
C THR A 135 18.35 -0.94 6.65
N LEU A 136 17.38 -0.42 5.91
CA LEU A 136 17.18 -0.75 4.49
C LEU A 136 18.40 -0.36 3.64
N LYS A 137 18.96 0.85 3.84
CA LYS A 137 20.20 1.27 3.16
C LYS A 137 21.40 0.41 3.53
N SER A 138 21.52 0.01 4.79
CA SER A 138 22.62 -0.84 5.28
C SER A 138 22.56 -2.23 4.64
N HIS A 139 21.38 -2.86 4.65
CA HIS A 139 21.17 -4.19 4.08
C HIS A 139 21.31 -4.22 2.54
N HIS A 140 21.07 -3.10 1.86
CA HIS A 140 21.03 -3.02 0.40
C HIS A 140 21.97 -1.95 -0.16
N SER A 141 23.13 -1.76 0.46
CA SER A 141 24.11 -0.73 0.10
C SER A 141 24.61 -0.78 -1.36
N SER A 142 24.53 -1.95 -2.00
CA SER A 142 24.85 -2.15 -3.43
C SER A 142 23.76 -1.67 -4.39
N GLY A 143 22.65 -1.12 -3.88
CA GLY A 143 21.48 -0.72 -4.66
C GLY A 143 20.50 -1.87 -4.90
N VAL A 144 19.29 -1.51 -5.33
CA VAL A 144 18.17 -2.45 -5.51
C VAL A 144 17.53 -2.33 -6.89
N SER A 145 16.99 -3.42 -7.41
CA SER A 145 16.38 -3.43 -8.75
C SER A 145 14.87 -3.16 -8.73
N VAL A 146 14.19 -3.52 -7.63
CA VAL A 146 12.73 -3.36 -7.48
C VAL A 146 12.44 -2.97 -6.03
N ILE A 147 11.67 -1.90 -5.86
CA ILE A 147 11.07 -1.52 -4.58
C ILE A 147 9.55 -1.51 -4.75
N LEU A 148 8.85 -2.12 -3.80
CA LEU A 148 7.41 -2.20 -3.71
C LEU A 148 6.90 -1.41 -2.50
N LEU A 149 5.98 -0.50 -2.76
CA LEU A 149 5.22 0.28 -1.80
C LEU A 149 3.73 -0.04 -2.01
N PHE A 150 3.18 -0.95 -1.21
CA PHE A 150 1.82 -1.44 -1.39
C PHE A 150 0.95 -1.05 -0.18
N ALA A 151 -0.02 -0.15 -0.38
CA ALA A 151 -0.92 0.36 0.67
C ALA A 151 -0.19 0.80 1.97
N VAL A 152 0.89 1.59 1.81
CA VAL A 152 1.78 1.98 2.91
C VAL A 152 1.94 3.50 3.07
N LEU A 153 1.94 4.26 1.98
CA LEU A 153 2.28 5.68 1.98
C LEU A 153 1.24 6.53 2.71
N GLU A 154 0.00 6.12 2.67
CA GLU A 154 -1.14 6.76 3.31
C GLU A 154 -0.99 6.76 4.84
N HIS A 155 -0.34 5.76 5.43
CA HIS A 155 -0.16 5.63 6.88
C HIS A 155 1.01 6.44 7.44
N MET A 156 1.72 7.17 6.58
CA MET A 156 2.90 7.97 6.93
C MET A 156 2.53 9.44 7.11
N THR A 157 3.23 10.11 8.02
CA THR A 157 3.29 11.58 8.03
C THR A 157 3.89 12.08 6.71
N ILE A 158 3.66 13.34 6.36
CA ILE A 158 4.21 13.92 5.13
C ILE A 158 5.74 13.82 5.12
N GLN A 159 6.40 14.07 6.26
CA GLN A 159 7.86 13.98 6.35
C GLN A 159 8.38 12.56 6.11
N GLU A 160 7.78 11.57 6.75
CA GLU A 160 8.15 10.16 6.55
C GLU A 160 7.86 9.70 5.12
N ARG A 161 6.74 10.11 4.54
CA ARG A 161 6.36 9.75 3.16
C ARG A 161 7.38 10.28 2.16
N LEU A 162 7.72 11.57 2.25
CA LEU A 162 8.71 12.19 1.36
C LEU A 162 10.10 11.56 1.54
N LYS A 163 10.50 11.28 2.79
CA LYS A 163 11.76 10.60 3.10
C LYS A 163 11.77 9.19 2.51
N THR A 164 10.72 8.40 2.73
CA THR A 164 10.59 7.02 2.19
C THR A 164 10.65 7.00 0.68
N LEU A 165 9.85 7.85 0.00
CA LEU A 165 9.86 7.95 -1.47
C LEU A 165 11.25 8.32 -2.00
N LYS A 166 11.90 9.31 -1.36
CA LYS A 166 13.23 9.76 -1.76
C LYS A 166 14.27 8.67 -1.61
N GLU A 167 14.30 8.02 -0.46
CA GLU A 167 15.31 7.01 -0.17
C GLU A 167 15.11 5.74 -0.99
N ALA A 168 13.86 5.34 -1.22
CA ALA A 168 13.54 4.28 -2.16
C ALA A 168 14.05 4.62 -3.57
N TRP A 169 13.77 5.83 -4.06
CA TRP A 169 14.21 6.27 -5.38
C TRP A 169 15.74 6.36 -5.53
N ASP A 170 16.42 6.88 -4.50
CA ASP A 170 17.87 7.00 -4.49
C ASP A 170 18.56 5.63 -4.51
N LEU A 171 18.03 4.66 -3.76
CA LEU A 171 18.57 3.30 -3.66
C LEU A 171 18.39 2.46 -4.92
N LEU A 172 17.38 2.78 -5.75
CA LEU A 172 17.17 2.09 -7.01
C LEU A 172 18.40 2.25 -7.92
N LEU A 173 18.87 1.12 -8.43
CA LEU A 173 19.86 1.07 -9.50
C LEU A 173 19.32 1.80 -10.76
N PRO A 174 20.19 2.29 -11.65
CA PRO A 174 19.75 2.73 -12.97
C PRO A 174 18.93 1.63 -13.68
N GLY A 175 17.79 1.99 -14.27
CA GLY A 175 16.85 1.01 -14.83
C GLY A 175 15.97 0.28 -13.80
N GLY A 176 16.17 0.52 -12.50
CA GLY A 176 15.38 -0.05 -11.41
C GLY A 176 13.95 0.50 -11.38
N THR A 177 13.05 -0.25 -10.73
CA THR A 177 11.62 0.01 -10.73
C THR A 177 11.10 0.30 -9.32
N LEU A 178 10.35 1.40 -9.19
CA LEU A 178 9.53 1.71 -8.01
C LEU A 178 8.07 1.40 -8.33
N ILE A 179 7.48 0.48 -7.58
CA ILE A 179 6.08 0.09 -7.72
C ILE A 179 5.32 0.68 -6.54
N VAL A 180 4.29 1.49 -6.82
CA VAL A 180 3.36 2.02 -5.84
C VAL A 180 1.98 1.47 -6.17
N ALA A 181 1.35 0.78 -5.23
CA ALA A 181 0.05 0.13 -5.43
C ALA A 181 -0.89 0.38 -4.25
N GLU A 182 -2.19 0.34 -4.54
CA GLU A 182 -3.28 0.53 -3.58
C GLU A 182 -3.23 1.83 -2.76
N THR A 183 -2.59 2.89 -3.26
CA THR A 183 -2.47 4.14 -2.51
C THR A 183 -3.70 5.03 -2.75
N PRO A 184 -4.49 5.41 -1.73
CA PRO A 184 -5.66 6.27 -1.92
C PRO A 184 -5.27 7.68 -2.36
N ASN A 185 -6.02 8.24 -3.32
CA ASN A 185 -5.75 9.56 -3.89
C ASN A 185 -6.44 10.69 -3.12
N ARG A 186 -5.69 11.73 -2.74
CA ARG A 186 -6.20 12.90 -2.03
C ARG A 186 -7.05 13.79 -2.94
N LEU A 187 -6.93 13.68 -4.26
CA LEU A 187 -7.60 14.62 -5.17
C LEU A 187 -9.07 14.27 -5.42
N THR A 188 -9.55 13.11 -4.98
CA THR A 188 -10.95 12.71 -5.15
C THR A 188 -11.86 13.40 -4.14
N TYR A 189 -13.14 13.53 -4.47
CA TYR A 189 -14.14 14.20 -3.65
C TYR A 189 -14.63 13.36 -2.47
N PHE A 190 -14.49 12.03 -2.52
CA PHE A 190 -14.87 11.13 -1.44
C PHE A 190 -13.66 10.37 -0.90
N ASP A 191 -13.57 10.28 0.44
CA ASP A 191 -12.55 9.50 1.12
C ASP A 191 -12.99 8.04 1.25
N TYR A 192 -12.70 7.23 0.23
CA TYR A 192 -13.08 5.81 0.20
C TYR A 192 -12.26 4.94 1.15
N HIS A 193 -11.11 5.43 1.60
CA HIS A 193 -10.14 4.64 2.35
C HIS A 193 -10.31 4.83 3.86
N THR A 194 -10.23 6.06 4.34
CA THR A 194 -10.02 6.35 5.76
C THR A 194 -11.31 6.61 6.50
N SER A 195 -12.06 7.65 6.11
CA SER A 195 -13.24 8.10 6.86
C SER A 195 -14.58 7.70 6.27
N GLN A 196 -14.65 7.30 4.99
CA GLN A 196 -15.92 7.08 4.26
C GLN A 196 -16.83 8.31 4.29
N LEU A 197 -16.25 9.49 4.15
CA LEU A 197 -16.96 10.77 4.12
C LEU A 197 -16.57 11.60 2.89
N PRO A 198 -17.50 12.41 2.37
CA PRO A 198 -17.18 13.36 1.31
C PRO A 198 -16.23 14.44 1.84
N PHE A 199 -15.16 14.71 1.09
CA PHE A 199 -14.19 15.80 1.28
C PHE A 199 -13.42 15.78 2.61
N PHE A 200 -13.46 14.68 3.37
CA PHE A 200 -12.88 14.65 4.71
C PHE A 200 -11.37 14.85 4.72
N HIS A 201 -10.64 14.27 3.76
CA HIS A 201 -9.20 14.42 3.62
C HIS A 201 -8.78 15.84 3.16
N PHE A 202 -9.72 16.72 2.80
CA PHE A 202 -9.46 18.14 2.56
C PHE A 202 -9.61 19.01 3.81
N LEU A 203 -10.18 18.48 4.89
CA LEU A 203 -10.35 19.24 6.11
C LEU A 203 -8.97 19.52 6.75
N PRO A 204 -8.74 20.74 7.28
CA PRO A 204 -7.66 20.97 8.22
C PRO A 204 -7.75 19.96 9.37
N LEU A 205 -6.62 19.42 9.83
CA LEU A 205 -6.62 18.33 10.82
C LEU A 205 -7.33 18.73 12.12
N GLU A 206 -7.27 20.02 12.51
CA GLU A 206 -8.02 20.58 13.64
C GLU A 206 -9.53 20.38 13.50
N LEU A 207 -10.06 20.56 12.28
CA LEU A 207 -11.47 20.39 11.97
C LEU A 207 -11.82 18.92 11.80
N ALA A 208 -10.95 18.13 11.19
CA ALA A 208 -11.13 16.68 11.04
C ALA A 208 -11.30 15.99 12.42
N VAL A 209 -10.48 16.37 13.41
CA VAL A 209 -10.60 15.87 14.81
C VAL A 209 -11.93 16.27 15.46
N LYS A 210 -12.61 17.32 15.00
CA LYS A 210 -13.95 17.69 15.49
C LYS A 210 -15.08 17.04 14.70
N TYR A 211 -14.79 16.51 13.51
CA TYR A 211 -15.80 16.01 12.57
C TYR A 211 -15.80 14.48 12.42
N TYR A 212 -14.74 13.78 12.85
CA TYR A 212 -14.53 12.34 12.65
C TYR A 212 -15.71 11.45 13.11
N GLU A 213 -16.46 11.87 14.13
CA GLU A 213 -17.62 11.15 14.66
C GLU A 213 -18.74 10.92 13.63
N ASN A 214 -18.77 11.73 12.56
CA ASN A 214 -19.74 11.56 11.47
C ASN A 214 -19.42 10.36 10.56
N SER A 215 -18.24 9.75 10.70
CA SER A 215 -17.87 8.57 9.93
C SER A 215 -18.74 7.37 10.29
N SER A 216 -19.11 6.59 9.27
CA SER A 216 -19.74 5.27 9.44
C SER A 216 -18.79 4.21 10.01
N ARG A 217 -17.47 4.44 9.96
CA ARG A 217 -16.45 3.47 10.37
C ARG A 217 -16.22 3.52 11.86
N ASN A 218 -16.63 2.47 12.57
CA ASN A 218 -16.55 2.45 14.02
C ASN A 218 -15.11 2.27 14.49
N GLN A 219 -14.31 1.44 13.81
CA GLN A 219 -12.90 1.26 14.16
C GLN A 219 -12.10 2.56 14.02
N PHE A 220 -12.34 3.31 12.94
CA PHE A 220 -11.75 4.63 12.75
C PHE A 220 -12.12 5.58 13.89
N LYS A 221 -13.41 5.68 14.23
CA LYS A 221 -13.86 6.54 15.35
C LYS A 221 -13.24 6.13 16.67
N LEU A 222 -13.20 4.84 16.97
CA LEU A 222 -12.61 4.33 18.22
C LEU A 222 -11.11 4.66 18.31
N ALA A 223 -10.37 4.53 17.20
CA ALA A 223 -8.96 4.86 17.16
C ALA A 223 -8.68 6.35 17.46
N ILE A 224 -9.48 7.25 16.89
CA ILE A 224 -9.34 8.70 17.15
C ILE A 224 -9.81 9.06 18.57
N ARG A 225 -10.97 8.53 19.00
CA ARG A 225 -11.52 8.80 20.34
C ARG A 225 -10.57 8.34 21.44
N LYS A 226 -9.95 7.17 21.28
CA LYS A 226 -8.94 6.66 22.23
C LYS A 226 -7.80 7.66 22.47
N GLN A 227 -7.31 8.33 21.42
CA GLN A 227 -6.25 9.35 21.58
C GLN A 227 -6.76 10.63 22.23
N LEU A 228 -8.02 11.01 22.01
CA LEU A 228 -8.62 12.17 22.69
C LEU A 228 -8.88 11.91 24.17
N ASP A 229 -9.29 10.69 24.53
CA ASP A 229 -9.61 10.32 25.91
C ASP A 229 -8.34 10.14 26.77
N SER A 230 -7.25 9.66 26.18
CA SER A 230 -6.02 9.28 26.91
C SER A 230 -4.79 10.14 26.58
N GLY A 231 -4.90 11.05 25.63
CA GLY A 231 -3.79 11.85 25.12
C GLY A 231 -4.18 13.27 24.79
N THR A 232 -3.53 13.84 23.77
CA THR A 232 -3.70 15.22 23.34
C THR A 232 -4.41 15.32 21.98
N VAL A 233 -4.84 16.53 21.63
CA VAL A 233 -5.32 16.82 20.26
C VAL A 233 -4.24 16.53 19.22
N ALA A 234 -2.95 16.69 19.55
CA ALA A 234 -1.86 16.35 18.64
C ALA A 234 -1.79 14.83 18.39
N ASP A 235 -2.01 14.01 19.42
CA ASP A 235 -2.07 12.55 19.29
C ASP A 235 -3.25 12.11 18.43
N ALA A 236 -4.41 12.75 18.58
CA ALA A 236 -5.57 12.49 17.73
C ALA A 236 -5.33 12.88 16.25
N LYS A 237 -4.66 14.02 16.00
CA LYS A 237 -4.24 14.40 14.63
C LYS A 237 -3.26 13.39 14.04
N ASN A 238 -2.29 12.92 14.83
CA ASN A 238 -1.37 11.88 14.41
C ASN A 238 -2.12 10.57 14.12
N ALA A 239 -3.10 10.18 14.93
CA ALA A 239 -3.92 8.99 14.65
C ALA A 239 -4.75 9.11 13.37
N LEU A 240 -5.29 10.30 13.04
CA LEU A 240 -5.93 10.52 11.73
C LEU A 240 -4.96 10.23 10.58
N ILE A 241 -3.73 10.74 10.67
CA ILE A 241 -2.69 10.50 9.67
C ILE A 241 -2.35 9.01 9.57
N ARG A 242 -2.08 8.36 10.72
CA ARG A 242 -1.68 6.95 10.78
C ARG A 242 -2.77 5.99 10.34
N TRP A 243 -4.04 6.33 10.54
CA TRP A 243 -5.15 5.52 10.02
C TRP A 243 -5.18 5.51 8.49
N GLY A 244 -4.78 6.62 7.87
CA GLY A 244 -4.62 6.75 6.44
C GLY A 244 -4.88 8.19 6.01
N ASN A 245 -3.88 8.85 5.47
CA ASN A 245 -4.00 10.15 4.83
C ASN A 245 -3.64 10.01 3.35
N ALA A 246 -4.61 10.24 2.48
CA ALA A 246 -4.46 10.06 1.04
C ALA A 246 -3.26 10.82 0.45
N VAL A 247 -2.71 10.32 -0.65
CA VAL A 247 -1.51 10.80 -1.34
C VAL A 247 -1.92 11.48 -2.66
N SER A 248 -1.09 12.36 -3.22
CA SER A 248 -1.33 12.96 -4.53
C SER A 248 -0.07 12.96 -5.39
N TYR A 249 -0.18 13.43 -6.63
CA TYR A 249 1.01 13.57 -7.50
C TYR A 249 2.09 14.49 -6.91
N HIS A 250 1.72 15.43 -6.04
CA HIS A 250 2.64 16.41 -5.47
C HIS A 250 3.80 15.77 -4.71
N GLU A 251 3.54 14.70 -3.96
CA GLU A 251 4.60 13.99 -3.25
C GLU A 251 5.62 13.36 -4.20
N PHE A 252 5.14 12.80 -5.31
CA PHE A 252 6.01 12.25 -6.35
C PHE A 252 6.75 13.35 -7.10
N GLU A 253 6.09 14.46 -7.42
CA GLU A 253 6.70 15.59 -8.12
C GLU A 253 7.84 16.24 -7.29
N ILE A 254 7.64 16.39 -5.98
CA ILE A 254 8.67 16.91 -5.06
C ILE A 254 9.92 16.01 -5.06
N VAL A 255 9.73 14.68 -5.13
CA VAL A 255 10.81 13.71 -4.93
C VAL A 255 11.47 13.28 -6.24
N LEU A 256 10.68 12.99 -7.27
CA LEU A 256 11.12 12.44 -8.56
C LEU A 256 11.29 13.53 -9.63
N GLY A 257 10.80 14.75 -9.37
CA GLY A 257 10.81 15.89 -10.29
C GLY A 257 9.52 16.04 -11.11
N SER A 258 9.40 17.15 -11.84
CA SER A 258 8.18 17.54 -12.56
C SER A 258 7.80 16.66 -13.75
N ASN A 259 8.73 15.89 -14.30
CA ASN A 259 8.51 15.09 -15.51
C ASN A 259 8.06 13.66 -15.17
N LEU A 260 7.07 13.51 -14.29
CA LEU A 260 6.59 12.19 -13.84
C LEU A 260 6.14 11.29 -15.01
N LYS A 261 5.57 11.90 -16.05
CA LYS A 261 5.16 11.20 -17.28
C LYS A 261 6.32 10.44 -17.95
N ASP A 262 7.54 10.97 -17.89
CA ASP A 262 8.71 10.34 -18.52
C ASP A 262 9.25 9.15 -17.71
N LEU A 263 8.84 9.03 -16.44
CA LEU A 263 9.27 7.98 -15.53
C LEU A 263 8.23 6.87 -15.39
N LEU A 264 6.95 7.17 -15.62
CA LEU A 264 5.88 6.17 -15.56
C LEU A 264 5.96 5.21 -16.75
N VAL A 265 6.03 3.92 -16.45
CA VAL A 265 6.00 2.84 -17.45
C VAL A 265 4.69 2.04 -17.44
N ALA A 266 3.95 2.10 -16.34
CA ALA A 266 2.56 1.64 -16.24
C ALA A 266 1.84 2.38 -15.11
N ASP A 267 0.52 2.45 -15.21
CA ASP A 267 -0.30 3.16 -14.23
C ASP A 267 -1.71 2.56 -14.10
N GLY A 268 -2.56 3.19 -13.27
CA GLY A 268 -3.92 2.78 -12.99
C GLY A 268 -4.89 2.83 -14.18
N ASP A 269 -4.49 3.36 -15.33
CA ASP A 269 -5.29 3.33 -16.56
C ASP A 269 -5.04 2.06 -17.40
N SER A 270 -4.10 1.21 -16.97
CA SER A 270 -3.88 -0.12 -17.56
C SER A 270 -5.13 -0.99 -17.44
N GLU A 271 -5.33 -1.89 -18.42
CA GLU A 271 -6.51 -2.77 -18.51
C GLU A 271 -6.79 -3.55 -17.22
N GLU A 272 -5.78 -4.16 -16.61
CA GLU A 272 -5.89 -4.90 -15.35
C GLU A 272 -6.41 -4.02 -14.21
N MET A 273 -5.85 -2.81 -14.10
CA MET A 273 -6.21 -1.87 -13.05
C MET A 273 -7.61 -1.32 -13.28
N ARG A 274 -8.04 -1.14 -14.53
CA ARG A 274 -9.42 -0.73 -14.85
C ARG A 274 -10.46 -1.83 -14.69
N ASN A 275 -10.06 -3.10 -14.83
CA ASN A 275 -10.91 -4.22 -14.47
C ASN A 275 -11.13 -4.30 -12.95
N LEU A 276 -10.11 -3.97 -12.15
CA LEU A 276 -10.23 -3.93 -10.69
C LEU A 276 -10.92 -2.65 -10.18
N TYR A 277 -10.58 -1.49 -10.76
CA TYR A 277 -11.08 -0.16 -10.40
C TYR A 277 -11.67 0.53 -11.64
N PRO A 278 -12.93 0.19 -11.99
CA PRO A 278 -13.62 0.82 -13.10
C PRO A 278 -13.73 2.33 -12.92
N LEU A 279 -13.58 3.08 -14.02
CA LEU A 279 -13.60 4.54 -14.01
C LEU A 279 -14.96 5.08 -13.53
N SER A 280 -14.93 5.74 -12.37
CA SER A 280 -16.08 6.36 -11.71
C SER A 280 -16.46 7.71 -12.34
N THR A 281 -17.65 8.21 -12.00
CA THR A 281 -18.09 9.55 -12.39
C THR A 281 -17.19 10.64 -11.80
N GLU A 282 -16.73 10.46 -10.57
CA GLU A 282 -15.85 11.40 -9.88
C GLU A 282 -14.50 11.53 -10.59
N GLU A 283 -13.87 10.40 -10.96
CA GLU A 283 -12.62 10.41 -11.72
C GLU A 283 -12.81 11.07 -13.09
N LYS A 284 -13.93 10.83 -13.79
CA LYS A 284 -14.22 11.50 -15.07
C LYS A 284 -14.28 13.03 -14.93
N LEU A 285 -14.90 13.53 -13.86
CA LEU A 285 -14.97 14.97 -13.59
C LEU A 285 -13.57 15.53 -13.30
N LEU A 286 -12.77 14.81 -12.52
CA LEU A 286 -11.41 15.23 -12.19
C LEU A 286 -10.47 15.18 -13.40
N GLN A 287 -10.61 14.19 -14.28
CA GLN A 287 -9.91 14.13 -15.57
C GLN A 287 -10.23 15.33 -16.45
N GLN A 288 -11.52 15.66 -16.58
CA GLN A 288 -11.95 16.84 -17.33
C GLN A 288 -11.32 18.12 -16.75
N TYR A 289 -11.32 18.25 -15.42
CA TYR A 289 -10.67 19.37 -14.74
C TYR A 289 -9.16 19.43 -15.02
N PHE A 290 -8.43 18.31 -14.95
CA PHE A 290 -7.00 18.25 -15.28
C PHE A 290 -6.72 18.77 -16.70
N ILE A 291 -7.54 18.37 -17.67
CA ILE A 291 -7.42 18.78 -19.07
C ILE A 291 -7.69 20.30 -19.22
N GLU A 292 -8.80 20.79 -18.67
CA GLU A 292 -9.21 22.20 -18.78
C GLU A 292 -8.24 23.14 -18.07
N ALA A 293 -7.79 22.76 -16.87
CA ALA A 293 -6.82 23.51 -16.08
C ALA A 293 -5.37 23.36 -16.58
N LYS A 294 -5.15 22.51 -17.61
CA LYS A 294 -3.82 22.22 -18.18
C LYS A 294 -2.81 21.75 -17.12
N ILE A 295 -3.26 20.91 -16.20
CA ILE A 295 -2.39 20.30 -15.20
C ILE A 295 -1.41 19.39 -15.93
N ASN A 296 -0.11 19.66 -15.79
CA ASN A 296 0.95 18.92 -16.48
C ASN A 296 1.28 17.61 -15.77
N GLN A 297 0.28 16.75 -15.58
CA GLN A 297 0.43 15.45 -14.94
C GLN A 297 -0.39 14.38 -15.68
N PRO A 298 0.07 13.11 -15.68
CA PRO A 298 -0.70 11.97 -16.20
C PRO A 298 -2.11 11.88 -15.61
N LEU A 299 -3.09 11.50 -16.44
CA LEU A 299 -4.48 11.37 -15.99
C LEU A 299 -4.67 10.26 -14.95
N ALA A 300 -3.78 9.27 -14.88
CA ALA A 300 -3.83 8.26 -13.81
C ALA A 300 -3.74 8.86 -12.40
N PHE A 301 -3.21 10.08 -12.24
CA PHE A 301 -3.24 10.81 -10.96
C PHE A 301 -4.61 11.38 -10.58
N THR A 302 -5.63 11.22 -11.42
CA THR A 302 -7.02 11.51 -11.07
C THR A 302 -7.75 10.28 -10.52
N ASN A 303 -7.12 9.09 -10.57
CA ASN A 303 -7.77 7.85 -10.18
C ASN A 303 -7.99 7.81 -8.66
N GLN A 304 -9.07 7.19 -8.19
CA GLN A 304 -9.37 7.06 -6.76
C GLN A 304 -8.26 6.32 -6.00
N ILE A 305 -7.66 5.34 -6.66
CA ILE A 305 -6.52 4.57 -6.16
C ILE A 305 -5.35 4.77 -7.14
N LEU A 306 -4.23 5.26 -6.61
CA LEU A 306 -2.98 5.42 -7.33
C LEU A 306 -2.26 4.08 -7.40
N ASN A 307 -2.17 3.56 -8.61
CA ASN A 307 -1.33 2.43 -9.00
C ASN A 307 -0.34 2.94 -10.03
N LEU A 308 0.95 2.98 -9.68
CA LEU A 308 1.99 3.66 -10.43
C LEU A 308 3.25 2.80 -10.47
N ILE A 309 3.79 2.56 -11.66
CA ILE A 309 5.10 1.93 -11.84
C ILE A 309 6.04 2.95 -12.46
N PHE A 310 7.00 3.41 -11.68
CA PHE A 310 8.06 4.29 -12.14
C PHE A 310 9.32 3.48 -12.43
N GLN A 311 10.04 3.86 -13.50
CA GLN A 311 11.34 3.30 -13.82
C GLN A 311 12.40 4.41 -13.82
N LYS A 312 13.49 4.18 -13.09
CA LYS A 312 14.66 5.08 -13.11
C LYS A 312 15.33 4.96 -14.46
N LYS A 313 15.70 6.09 -15.07
CA LYS A 313 16.36 6.08 -16.38
C LYS A 313 17.63 5.21 -16.33
N PRO A 314 17.90 4.39 -17.37
CA PRO A 314 19.18 3.70 -17.48
C PRO A 314 20.32 4.72 -17.48
N GLN A 315 21.46 4.35 -16.92
CA GLN A 315 22.65 5.17 -17.07
C GLN A 315 23.02 5.14 -18.55
N CYS A 316 23.03 6.30 -19.21
CA CYS A 316 23.65 6.39 -20.52
C CYS A 316 25.15 6.13 -20.32
N ASN A 317 25.67 5.08 -20.95
CA ASN A 317 27.11 4.95 -21.08
C ASN A 317 27.53 6.02 -22.10
N ASP A 318 28.15 7.10 -21.60
CA ASP A 318 28.94 8.01 -22.43
C ASP A 318 30.21 7.30 -22.94
#